data_AF-A0A0Q9S9Z2-F1
#
_entry.id   AF-A0A0Q9S9Z2-F1
#
_cell.length_a   1.000
_cell.length_b   1.000
_cell.length_c   1.000
_cell.angle_alpha   90.00
_cell.angle_beta   90.00
_cell.angle_gamma   90.00
#
_symmetry.space_group_name_H-M   'P 1'
#
loop_
_entity.id
_entity.type
_entity.pdbx_description
1 polymer ?
#
loop_
_entity_poly.entity_id
_entity_poly.type
_entity_poly.pdbx_seq_one_letter_code
_entity_poly.pdbx_strand_id
1 'polypeptide(L)'
;MQQVKKQPPAIYQTDDSQLTEQIYKALMSFEPVPPNAIISCPADSGISYDMHFYEKGKEVFLINAEGGGCQFIHLKEGNALRSKDYFWKMVQEATEMNAKQLLGLPGSF
;
A
#
# COMPACT_ATOMS: atom_id res chain seq x y z
N MET A 1 -4.37 -22.92 13.02
CA MET A 1 -3.10 -22.44 12.43
C MET A 1 -3.47 -21.73 11.13
N GLN A 2 -3.50 -20.39 11.14
CA GLN A 2 -3.82 -19.60 9.94
C GLN A 2 -2.74 -19.86 8.88
N GLN A 3 -3.17 -20.21 7.66
CA GLN A 3 -2.28 -20.37 6.52
C GLN A 3 -1.67 -19.02 6.18
N VAL A 4 -0.41 -18.83 6.57
CA VAL A 4 0.42 -17.74 6.06
C VAL A 4 0.54 -17.95 4.54
N LYS A 5 -0.07 -17.07 3.74
CA LYS A 5 0.07 -17.09 2.27
C LYS A 5 1.58 -17.09 1.94
N LYS A 6 2.03 -18.07 1.15
CA LYS A 6 3.44 -18.29 0.74
C LYS A 6 4.09 -17.07 0.04
N GLN A 7 3.31 -16.12 -0.41
CA GLN A 7 3.73 -14.82 -0.92
C GLN A 7 2.59 -13.82 -0.66
N PRO A 8 2.90 -12.58 -0.25
CA PRO A 8 1.94 -11.49 -0.31
C PRO A 8 1.42 -11.39 -1.76
N PRO A 9 0.10 -11.35 -1.98
CA PRO A 9 -0.44 -11.10 -3.30
C PRO A 9 0.00 -9.71 -3.76
N ALA A 10 0.46 -9.61 -5.01
CA ALA A 10 0.81 -8.33 -5.62
C ALA A 10 -0.41 -7.40 -5.78
N ILE A 11 -1.61 -7.97 -5.76
CA ILE A 11 -2.89 -7.24 -5.86
C ILE A 11 -3.67 -7.46 -4.57
N TYR A 12 -4.10 -6.36 -3.93
CA TYR A 12 -5.06 -6.37 -2.83
C TYR A 12 -6.36 -5.70 -3.30
N GLN A 13 -7.49 -6.33 -3.00
CA GLN A 13 -8.82 -5.79 -3.33
C GLN A 13 -9.72 -5.86 -2.10
N THR A 14 -10.49 -4.81 -1.86
CA THR A 14 -11.50 -4.78 -0.80
C THR A 14 -12.75 -4.01 -1.24
N ASP A 15 -13.91 -4.51 -0.83
CA ASP A 15 -15.24 -3.89 -0.97
C ASP A 15 -15.80 -3.40 0.38
N ASP A 16 -15.01 -3.52 1.46
CA ASP A 16 -15.33 -2.95 2.75
C ASP A 16 -15.32 -1.42 2.64
N SER A 17 -16.50 -0.82 2.70
CA SER A 17 -16.70 0.61 2.51
C SER A 17 -16.10 1.42 3.66
N GLN A 18 -16.11 0.90 4.90
CA GLN A 18 -15.53 1.59 6.05
C GLN A 18 -14.01 1.60 5.95
N LEU A 19 -13.40 0.47 5.60
CA LEU A 19 -11.96 0.37 5.38
C LEU A 19 -11.51 1.25 4.20
N THR A 20 -12.25 1.20 3.10
CA THR A 20 -12.00 2.03 1.91
C THR A 20 -12.02 3.51 2.27
N GLU A 21 -13.01 3.97 3.04
CA GLU A 21 -13.09 5.35 3.51
C GLU A 21 -11.91 5.73 4.43
N GLN A 22 -11.51 4.84 5.35
CA GLN A 22 -10.39 5.09 6.26
C GLN A 22 -9.06 5.24 5.50
N ILE A 23 -8.78 4.34 4.56
CA ILE A 23 -7.57 4.40 3.74
C ILE A 23 -7.59 5.65 2.86
N TYR A 24 -8.72 5.97 2.23
CA TYR A 24 -8.86 7.18 1.44
C TYR A 24 -8.55 8.45 2.25
N LYS A 25 -9.16 8.58 3.44
CA LYS A 25 -8.92 9.73 4.34
C LYS A 25 -7.45 9.83 4.76
N ALA A 26 -6.80 8.70 5.03
CA ALA A 26 -5.38 8.67 5.36
C ALA A 26 -4.52 9.20 4.21
N LEU A 27 -4.76 8.73 2.99
CA LEU A 27 -4.04 9.17 1.79
C LEU A 27 -4.19 10.68 1.55
N MET A 28 -5.40 11.22 1.72
CA MET A 28 -5.64 12.66 1.57
C MET A 28 -4.94 13.52 2.62
N SER A 29 -4.47 12.91 3.73
CA SER A 29 -3.70 13.60 4.77
C SER A 29 -2.18 13.52 4.56
N PHE A 30 -1.71 12.77 3.56
CA PHE A 30 -0.29 12.62 3.27
C PHE A 30 0.24 13.78 2.46
N GLU A 31 1.50 14.10 2.73
CA GLU A 31 2.21 15.12 1.98
C GLU A 31 2.59 14.54 0.62
N PRO A 32 2.26 15.25 -0.47
CA PRO A 32 2.71 14.87 -1.80
C PRO A 32 4.22 15.01 -1.90
N VAL A 33 4.84 14.08 -2.60
CA VAL A 33 6.24 14.16 -2.96
C VAL A 33 6.39 15.24 -4.05
N PRO A 34 7.31 16.21 -3.90
CA PRO A 34 7.51 17.22 -4.92
C PRO A 34 7.90 16.58 -6.27
N PRO A 35 7.41 17.08 -7.42
CA PRO A 35 7.60 16.45 -8.72
C PRO A 35 9.06 16.35 -9.19
N ASN A 36 9.97 17.11 -8.55
CA ASN A 36 11.41 17.09 -8.84
C ASN A 36 12.24 16.44 -7.71
N ALA A 37 11.58 15.83 -6.72
CA ALA A 37 12.29 15.15 -5.65
C ALA A 37 12.89 13.83 -6.16
N ILE A 38 14.01 13.43 -5.56
CA ILE A 38 14.58 12.11 -5.78
C ILE A 38 13.62 11.09 -5.15
N ILE A 39 12.98 10.29 -6.00
CA ILE A 39 12.04 9.23 -5.59
C ILE A 39 12.69 7.84 -5.61
N SER A 40 13.97 7.73 -5.95
CA SER A 40 14.70 6.47 -5.97
C SER A 40 15.39 6.20 -4.64
N CYS A 41 15.14 5.05 -4.03
CA CYS A 41 15.77 4.62 -2.79
C CYS A 41 16.50 3.28 -2.94
N PRO A 42 17.58 3.02 -2.17
CA PRO A 42 18.42 1.83 -2.35
C PRO A 42 17.66 0.49 -2.22
N ALA A 43 16.47 0.50 -1.61
CA ALA A 43 15.62 -0.67 -1.40
C ALA A 43 14.32 -0.66 -2.23
N ASP A 44 14.25 0.10 -3.33
CA ASP A 44 13.09 0.12 -4.25
C ASP A 44 12.81 -1.23 -4.92
N SER A 45 13.69 -2.23 -4.76
CA SER A 45 13.46 -3.63 -5.14
C SER A 45 12.59 -4.41 -4.15
N GLY A 46 11.99 -3.73 -3.16
CA GLY A 46 11.02 -4.30 -2.24
C GLY A 46 9.68 -4.64 -2.90
N ILE A 47 8.73 -5.12 -2.09
CA ILE A 47 7.41 -5.53 -2.61
C ILE A 47 6.56 -4.30 -2.86
N SER A 48 5.85 -4.27 -3.99
CA SER A 48 4.84 -3.27 -4.31
C SER A 48 3.45 -3.91 -4.35
N TYR A 49 2.44 -3.17 -3.90
CA TYR A 49 1.05 -3.63 -3.86
C TYR A 49 0.17 -2.73 -4.73
N ASP A 50 -0.49 -3.31 -5.72
CA ASP A 50 -1.62 -2.67 -6.38
C ASP A 50 -2.86 -2.85 -5.49
N MET A 51 -3.31 -1.78 -4.86
CA MET A 51 -4.45 -1.79 -3.95
C MET A 51 -5.66 -1.15 -4.64
N HIS A 52 -6.65 -1.98 -4.94
CA HIS A 52 -7.90 -1.58 -5.56
C HIS A 52 -9.00 -1.47 -4.49
N PHE A 53 -9.63 -0.30 -4.43
CA PHE A 53 -10.69 -0.04 -3.46
C PHE A 53 -12.02 0.12 -4.18
N TYR A 54 -13.04 -0.58 -3.68
CA TYR A 54 -14.37 -0.60 -4.27
C TYR A 54 -15.41 -0.08 -3.27
N GLU A 55 -16.37 0.71 -3.76
CA GLU A 55 -17.57 1.08 -3.03
C GLU A 55 -18.79 0.60 -3.82
N LYS A 56 -19.64 -0.24 -3.20
CA LYS A 56 -20.84 -0.81 -3.85
C LYS A 56 -20.54 -1.49 -5.20
N GLY A 57 -19.41 -2.19 -5.28
CA GLY A 57 -18.95 -2.90 -6.48
C GLY A 57 -18.35 -2.02 -7.59
N LYS A 58 -18.17 -0.72 -7.35
CA LYS A 58 -17.48 0.19 -8.27
C LYS A 58 -16.11 0.56 -7.73
N GLU A 59 -15.06 0.43 -8.54
CA GLU A 59 -13.73 0.89 -8.16
C GLU A 59 -13.76 2.41 -7.95
N VAL A 60 -13.40 2.84 -6.74
CA VAL A 60 -13.37 4.25 -6.34
C VAL A 60 -11.98 4.85 -6.46
N PHE A 61 -10.93 4.10 -6.14
CA PHE A 61 -9.54 4.50 -6.39
C PHE A 61 -8.58 3.31 -6.40
N LEU A 62 -7.41 3.52 -7.00
CA LEU A 62 -6.31 2.58 -7.12
C LEU A 62 -5.03 3.29 -6.68
N ILE A 63 -4.22 2.61 -5.88
CA ILE A 63 -2.86 3.04 -5.54
C ILE A 63 -1.87 1.91 -5.80
N ASN A 64 -0.63 2.28 -6.07
CA ASN A 64 0.51 1.37 -5.94
C ASN A 64 1.29 1.76 -4.68
N ALA A 65 1.34 0.88 -3.69
CA ALA A 65 2.03 1.12 -2.43
C ALA A 65 3.32 0.30 -2.36
N GLU A 66 4.46 0.97 -2.25
CA GLU A 66 5.77 0.32 -2.11
C GLU A 66 5.98 -0.06 -0.64
N GLY A 67 6.02 -1.35 -0.31
CA GLY A 67 6.31 -1.83 1.05
C GLY A 67 7.79 -1.70 1.42
N GLY A 68 8.69 -1.76 0.43
CA GLY A 68 10.12 -1.52 0.59
C GLY A 68 10.56 -0.11 0.17
N GLY A 69 11.88 0.09 0.11
CA GLY A 69 12.44 1.35 -0.38
C GLY A 69 12.07 2.54 0.51
N CYS A 70 11.69 3.63 -0.15
CA CYS A 70 11.19 4.84 0.52
C CYS A 70 9.70 4.80 0.87
N GLN A 71 9.05 3.67 0.58
CA GLN A 71 7.67 3.41 0.89
C GLN A 71 6.73 4.48 0.33
N PHE A 72 6.91 4.81 -0.94
CA PHE A 72 6.01 5.74 -1.60
C PHE A 72 4.68 5.08 -1.94
N ILE A 73 3.64 5.90 -1.97
CA ILE A 73 2.32 5.50 -2.46
C ILE A 73 2.05 6.30 -3.72
N HIS A 74 2.00 5.62 -4.85
CA HIS A 74 1.70 6.22 -6.15
C HIS A 74 0.20 6.20 -6.37
N LEU A 75 -0.36 7.39 -6.58
CA LEU A 75 -1.73 7.57 -7.03
C LEU A 75 -1.80 7.42 -8.54
N LYS A 76 -2.94 6.97 -9.06
CA LYS A 76 -3.18 6.83 -10.51
C LYS A 76 -2.99 8.15 -11.29
N GLU A 77 -3.19 9.30 -10.65
CA GLU A 77 -2.94 10.61 -11.28
C GLU A 77 -1.45 10.98 -11.41
N GLY A 78 -0.53 10.09 -11.05
CA GLY A 78 0.92 10.29 -11.19
C GLY A 78 1.58 11.03 -10.03
N ASN A 79 0.81 11.33 -8.97
CA ASN A 79 1.36 11.89 -7.73
C ASN A 79 1.85 10.77 -6.82
N ALA A 80 3.05 10.92 -6.25
CA ALA A 80 3.53 10.07 -5.17
C ALA A 80 3.26 10.73 -3.82
N LEU A 81 2.93 9.94 -2.81
CA LEU A 81 2.75 10.36 -1.43
C LEU A 81 3.81 9.68 -0.58
N ARG A 82 4.32 10.38 0.45
CA ARG A 82 5.14 9.74 1.48
C ARG A 82 4.23 8.99 2.45
N SER A 83 4.36 7.66 2.50
CA SER A 83 3.60 6.86 3.47
C SER A 83 4.02 7.19 4.91
N LYS A 84 3.17 6.81 5.87
CA LYS A 84 3.43 6.93 7.31
C LYS A 84 3.22 5.56 7.95
N ASP A 85 3.89 5.27 9.07
CA ASP A 85 3.81 3.96 9.75
C ASP A 85 2.37 3.49 10.00
N TYR A 86 1.46 4.42 10.29
CA TYR A 86 0.07 4.10 10.55
C TYR A 86 -0.67 3.60 9.30
N PHE A 87 -0.25 3.99 8.09
CA PHE A 87 -0.74 3.39 6.83
C PHE A 87 -0.46 1.89 6.83
N TRP A 88 0.79 1.52 7.06
CA TRP A 88 1.21 0.13 7.05
C TRP A 88 0.56 -0.69 8.16
N LYS A 89 0.19 -0.07 9.29
CA LYS A 89 -0.63 -0.74 10.32
C LYS A 89 -2.05 -1.01 9.82
N MET A 90 -2.71 -0.04 9.20
CA MET A 90 -4.03 -0.26 8.60
C MET A 90 -3.98 -1.33 7.51
N VAL A 91 -2.95 -1.35 6.68
CA VAL A 91 -2.76 -2.38 5.66
C VAL A 91 -2.53 -3.76 6.28
N GLN A 92 -1.72 -3.87 7.36
CA GLN A 92 -1.54 -5.12 8.11
C GLN A 92 -2.87 -5.67 8.63
N GLU A 93 -3.67 -4.81 9.29
CA GLU A 93 -4.98 -5.17 9.84
C GLU A 93 -5.96 -5.59 8.72
N ALA A 94 -5.99 -4.83 7.63
CA ALA A 94 -6.86 -5.07 6.48
C ALA A 94 -6.55 -6.34 5.69
N THR A 95 -5.29 -6.76 5.70
CA THR A 95 -4.79 -7.86 4.86
C THR A 95 -4.49 -9.14 5.65
N GLU A 96 -4.54 -9.06 6.98
CA GLU A 96 -4.03 -10.06 7.93
C GLU A 96 -2.54 -10.40 7.70
N MET A 97 -1.79 -9.52 7.04
CA MET A 97 -0.35 -9.68 6.83
C MET A 97 0.42 -9.08 8.00
N ASN A 98 1.58 -9.67 8.32
CA ASN A 98 2.53 -9.07 9.24
C ASN A 98 3.51 -8.12 8.52
N ALA A 99 4.26 -7.34 9.30
CA ALA A 99 5.24 -6.39 8.76
C ALA A 99 6.32 -7.02 7.84
N LYS A 100 6.72 -8.29 8.06
CA LYS A 100 7.69 -8.95 7.16
C LYS A 100 7.08 -9.26 5.80
N GLN A 101 5.83 -9.70 5.79
CA GLN A 101 5.09 -9.93 4.56
C GLN A 101 4.88 -8.62 3.80
N LEU A 102 4.53 -7.54 4.51
CA LEU A 102 4.24 -6.27 3.86
C LEU A 102 5.48 -5.47 3.44
N LEU A 103 6.47 -5.36 4.32
CA LEU A 103 7.60 -4.44 4.16
C LEU A 103 8.91 -5.14 3.77
N GLY A 104 8.85 -6.47 3.59
CA GLY A 104 10.02 -7.29 3.28
C GLY A 104 10.46 -7.23 1.82
N LEU A 105 11.52 -7.98 1.52
CA LEU A 105 11.95 -8.23 0.14
C LEU A 105 11.16 -9.41 -0.46
N PRO A 106 10.95 -9.46 -1.78
CA PRO A 106 10.36 -10.62 -2.43
C PRO A 106 11.08 -11.92 -2.03
N GLY A 107 10.35 -12.87 -1.42
CA GLY A 107 10.89 -14.18 -1.03
C GLY A 107 11.54 -14.26 0.36
N SER A 108 11.38 -13.22 1.20
CA SER A 108 11.98 -13.15 2.55
C SER A 108 11.06 -13.60 3.71
N PHE A 109 9.97 -14.30 3.42
CA PHE A 109 8.92 -14.72 4.38
C PHE A 109 8.56 -16.20 4.25
#